data_AF-A0A7S1DUB5-F1
#
_entry.id   AF-A0A7S1DUB5-F1
#
_cell.length_a   1.000
_cell.length_b   1.000
_cell.length_c   1.000
_cell.angle_alpha   90.00
_cell.angle_beta   90.00
_cell.angle_gamma   90.00
#
_symmetry.space_group_name_H-M   'P 1'
#
loop_
_entity.id
_entity.type
_entity.pdbx_description
1 polymer ?
#
loop_
_entity_poly.entity_id
_entity_poly.type
_entity_poly.pdbx_seq_one_letter_code
_entity_poly.pdbx_strand_id
1 'polypeptide(L)'
;VRYAGHEQIWQHLHRHALADVFLDNMEYNGGTTGLDALWADVPIVSAPMEKFSARYGASFNAGAGLQMLTARGWEDYARLASALANRPRELGLIRGSLHSSKASSPLFDTRRFAASFGRLLSLLWDISHSQGGVLRTLRFHTSIAGAGDAPPPAAWA
;
A
#
# COMPACT_ATOMS: atom_id res chain seq x y z
N VAL A 1 -9.31 11.29 -22.00
CA VAL A 1 -7.96 11.14 -21.39
C VAL A 1 -7.24 12.47 -21.54
N ARG A 2 -6.60 12.98 -20.47
CA ARG A 2 -5.76 14.19 -20.49
C ARG A 2 -4.36 13.79 -20.04
N TYR A 3 -3.34 14.32 -20.70
CA TYR A 3 -1.94 14.10 -20.32
C TYR A 3 -1.42 15.34 -19.61
N ALA A 4 -0.71 15.12 -18.50
CA ALA A 4 -0.01 16.19 -17.79
C ALA A 4 1.48 16.15 -18.17
N GLY A 5 2.07 17.32 -18.39
CA GLY A 5 3.50 17.45 -18.68
C GLY A 5 4.39 17.00 -17.52
N HIS A 6 5.69 16.95 -17.80
CA HIS A 6 6.69 16.88 -16.73
C HIS A 6 6.62 18.16 -15.89
N GLU A 7 6.77 18.01 -14.59
CA GLU A 7 6.71 19.09 -13.61
C GLU A 7 7.78 18.88 -12.55
N GLN A 8 8.17 19.96 -11.87
CA GLN A 8 9.02 19.86 -10.69
C GLN A 8 8.33 19.04 -9.60
N ILE A 9 9.12 18.38 -8.74
CA ILE A 9 8.60 17.42 -7.75
C ILE A 9 7.45 17.99 -6.90
N TRP A 10 7.55 19.24 -6.45
CA TRP A 10 6.50 19.86 -5.65
C TRP A 10 5.18 19.99 -6.42
N GLN A 11 5.23 20.46 -7.67
CA GLN A 11 4.04 20.58 -8.51
C GLN A 11 3.46 19.20 -8.87
N HIS A 12 4.32 18.21 -9.10
CA HIS A 12 3.92 16.81 -9.29
C HIS A 12 3.16 16.25 -8.08
N LEU A 13 3.62 16.56 -6.85
CA LEU A 13 2.94 16.13 -5.63
C LEU A 13 1.59 16.84 -5.44
N HIS A 14 1.53 18.16 -5.67
CA HIS A 14 0.29 18.92 -5.50
C HIS A 14 -0.83 18.47 -6.45
N ARG A 15 -0.49 18.11 -7.69
CA ARG A 15 -1.53 17.68 -8.66
C ARG A 15 -2.17 16.34 -8.31
N HIS A 16 -1.55 15.50 -7.50
CA HIS A 16 -2.19 14.26 -7.04
C HIS A 16 -3.50 14.55 -6.31
N ALA A 17 -3.56 15.59 -5.49
CA ALA A 17 -4.77 15.97 -4.73
C ALA A 17 -5.96 16.36 -5.63
N LEU A 18 -5.72 16.64 -6.92
CA LEU A 18 -6.75 16.91 -7.92
C LEU A 18 -7.42 15.63 -8.45
N ALA A 19 -6.82 14.46 -8.23
CA ALA A 19 -7.40 13.18 -8.59
C ALA A 19 -8.39 12.70 -7.53
N ASP A 20 -9.42 11.99 -7.98
CA ASP A 20 -10.42 11.37 -7.12
C ASP A 20 -10.01 9.96 -6.69
N VAL A 21 -9.45 9.18 -7.62
CA VAL A 21 -9.04 7.79 -7.44
C VAL A 21 -7.77 7.53 -8.25
N PHE A 22 -6.81 6.80 -7.67
CA PHE A 22 -5.65 6.29 -8.37
C PHE A 22 -5.93 4.86 -8.86
N LEU A 23 -5.89 4.67 -10.18
CA LEU A 23 -6.04 3.37 -10.81
C LEU A 23 -4.65 2.76 -11.01
N ASP A 24 -4.31 1.76 -10.19
CA ASP A 24 -3.00 1.12 -10.22
C ASP A 24 -2.87 0.13 -11.38
N ASN A 25 -1.65 -0.05 -11.87
CA ASN A 25 -1.34 -0.99 -12.95
C ASN A 25 -1.22 -2.42 -12.40
N MET A 26 -1.72 -3.42 -13.11
CA MET A 26 -1.77 -4.80 -12.58
C MET A 26 -0.43 -5.53 -12.51
N GLU A 27 0.45 -5.40 -13.51
CA GLU A 27 1.71 -6.16 -13.52
C GLU A 27 2.86 -5.47 -12.78
N TYR A 28 2.82 -4.15 -12.75
CA TYR A 28 3.84 -3.31 -12.16
C TYR A 28 3.19 -2.08 -11.55
N ASN A 29 2.90 -2.16 -10.26
CA ASN A 29 2.23 -1.11 -9.52
C ASN A 29 3.05 0.17 -9.47
N GLY A 30 2.37 1.30 -9.28
CA GLY A 30 2.98 2.56 -8.90
C GLY A 30 3.51 2.47 -7.46
N GLY A 31 4.80 2.21 -7.28
CA GLY A 31 5.45 2.18 -5.96
C GLY A 31 5.41 3.55 -5.27
N THR A 32 6.41 4.40 -5.51
CA THR A 32 6.45 5.76 -4.93
C THR A 32 5.23 6.58 -5.36
N THR A 33 4.84 6.53 -6.64
CA THR A 33 3.68 7.27 -7.16
C THR A 33 2.37 6.89 -6.46
N GLY A 34 2.19 5.63 -6.06
CA GLY A 34 1.03 5.21 -5.29
C GLY A 34 1.07 5.77 -3.86
N LEU A 35 2.23 5.71 -3.19
CA LEU A 35 2.38 6.34 -1.88
C LEU A 35 2.13 7.85 -1.93
N ASP A 36 2.57 8.55 -2.98
CA ASP A 36 2.29 9.97 -3.20
C ASP A 36 0.77 10.23 -3.30
N ALA A 37 0.04 9.36 -4.00
CA ALA A 37 -1.42 9.44 -4.11
C ALA A 37 -2.09 9.28 -2.74
N LEU A 38 -1.71 8.27 -1.94
CA LEU A 38 -2.24 8.10 -0.59
C LEU A 38 -1.87 9.28 0.33
N TRP A 39 -0.65 9.81 0.20
CA TRP A 39 -0.23 11.00 0.93
C TRP A 39 -1.04 12.25 0.54
N ALA A 40 -1.61 12.27 -0.66
CA ALA A 40 -2.52 13.31 -1.15
C ALA A 40 -4.02 13.01 -0.89
N ASP A 41 -4.34 12.04 -0.02
CA ASP A 41 -5.72 11.62 0.28
C ASP A 41 -6.47 11.05 -0.94
N VAL A 42 -5.75 10.41 -1.86
CA VAL A 42 -6.30 9.75 -3.04
C VAL A 42 -6.26 8.22 -2.85
N PRO A 43 -7.42 7.54 -2.77
CA PRO A 43 -7.46 6.10 -2.62
C PRO A 43 -6.96 5.36 -3.87
N ILE A 44 -6.35 4.19 -3.66
CA ILE A 44 -5.80 3.34 -4.72
C ILE A 44 -6.68 2.11 -4.94
N VAL A 45 -7.10 1.89 -6.19
CA VAL A 45 -7.64 0.60 -6.64
C VAL A 45 -6.49 -0.21 -7.24
N SER A 46 -6.24 -1.40 -6.70
CA SER A 46 -5.15 -2.30 -7.13
C SER A 46 -5.64 -3.73 -7.20
N ALA A 47 -5.07 -4.52 -8.11
CA ALA A 47 -5.32 -5.97 -8.22
C ALA A 47 -3.97 -6.71 -8.15
N PRO A 48 -3.65 -7.39 -7.03
CA PRO A 48 -2.38 -8.09 -6.88
C PRO A 48 -2.29 -9.29 -7.80
N MET A 49 -1.15 -9.39 -8.50
CA MET A 49 -0.78 -10.56 -9.31
C MET A 49 0.38 -11.32 -8.66
N GLU A 50 1.00 -12.24 -9.37
CA GLU A 50 2.06 -13.11 -8.82
C GLU A 50 3.35 -12.35 -8.45
N LYS A 51 3.78 -11.41 -9.30
CA LYS A 51 5.06 -10.70 -9.15
C LYS A 51 5.04 -9.77 -7.93
N PHE A 52 6.17 -9.64 -7.25
CA PHE A 52 6.32 -8.68 -6.14
C PHE A 52 5.95 -7.23 -6.55
N SER A 53 6.36 -6.81 -7.75
CA SER A 53 6.04 -5.49 -8.31
C SER A 53 4.55 -5.26 -8.53
N ALA A 54 3.75 -6.33 -8.63
CA ALA A 54 2.31 -6.28 -8.81
C ALA A 54 1.55 -6.18 -7.48
N ARG A 55 2.25 -6.06 -6.34
CA ARG A 55 1.64 -6.25 -5.01
C ARG A 55 1.87 -5.07 -4.05
N TYR A 56 2.47 -3.98 -4.53
CA TYR A 56 2.63 -2.75 -3.76
C TYR A 56 1.28 -2.16 -3.39
N GLY A 57 0.38 -1.97 -4.35
CA GLY A 57 -0.93 -1.36 -4.12
C GLY A 57 -1.77 -2.13 -3.10
N ALA A 58 -1.72 -3.47 -3.14
CA ALA A 58 -2.35 -4.32 -2.12
C ALA A 58 -1.73 -4.15 -0.73
N SER A 59 -0.40 -4.07 -0.64
CA SER A 59 0.32 -3.81 0.61
C SER A 59 -0.02 -2.41 1.18
N PHE A 60 -0.06 -1.40 0.31
CA PHE A 60 -0.43 -0.04 0.69
C PHE A 60 -1.86 0.03 1.21
N ASN A 61 -2.81 -0.59 0.51
CA ASN A 61 -4.20 -0.68 0.96
C ASN A 61 -4.32 -1.39 2.31
N ALA A 62 -3.57 -2.46 2.56
CA ALA A 62 -3.54 -3.10 3.87
C ALA A 62 -3.00 -2.16 4.96
N GLY A 63 -1.88 -1.47 4.70
CA GLY A 63 -1.28 -0.52 5.65
C GLY A 63 -2.15 0.71 5.92
N ALA A 64 -2.97 1.11 4.96
CA ALA A 64 -3.95 2.20 5.08
C ALA A 64 -5.31 1.77 5.65
N GLY A 65 -5.54 0.47 5.90
CA GLY A 65 -6.84 -0.06 6.34
C GLY A 65 -7.93 -0.02 5.26
N LEU A 66 -7.52 -0.04 3.98
CA LEU A 66 -8.37 0.06 2.80
C LEU A 66 -8.36 -1.24 1.96
N GLN A 67 -8.31 -2.42 2.60
CA GLN A 67 -8.27 -3.70 1.88
C GLN A 67 -9.48 -3.91 0.95
N MET A 68 -10.61 -3.23 1.20
CA MET A 68 -11.79 -3.27 0.32
C MET A 68 -11.52 -2.70 -1.09
N LEU A 69 -10.43 -1.96 -1.28
CA LEU A 69 -9.99 -1.42 -2.57
C LEU A 69 -8.98 -2.34 -3.30
N THR A 70 -8.68 -3.50 -2.72
CA THR A 70 -7.87 -4.54 -3.35
C THR A 70 -8.78 -5.50 -4.11
N ALA A 71 -8.77 -5.39 -5.43
CA ALA A 71 -9.57 -6.21 -6.34
C ALA A 71 -9.01 -7.63 -6.49
N ARG A 72 -9.88 -8.58 -6.81
CA ARG A 72 -9.51 -10.01 -7.02
C ARG A 72 -9.24 -10.40 -8.48
N GLY A 73 -9.15 -9.43 -9.39
CA GLY A 73 -8.99 -9.65 -10.83
C GLY A 73 -9.51 -8.46 -11.64
N TRP A 74 -9.52 -8.58 -12.96
CA TRP A 74 -9.90 -7.50 -13.88
C TRP A 74 -11.36 -7.05 -13.73
N GLU A 75 -12.30 -7.99 -13.65
CA GLU A 75 -13.72 -7.69 -13.53
C GLU A 75 -14.02 -6.98 -12.21
N ASP A 76 -13.40 -7.45 -11.13
CA ASP A 76 -13.55 -6.86 -9.80
C ASP A 76 -12.91 -5.47 -9.71
N TYR A 77 -11.77 -5.29 -10.38
CA TYR A 77 -11.07 -4.01 -10.49
C TYR A 77 -11.95 -2.97 -11.20
N ALA A 78 -12.49 -3.32 -12.37
CA ALA A 78 -13.38 -2.43 -13.12
C ALA A 78 -14.65 -2.09 -12.34
N ARG A 79 -15.22 -3.08 -11.63
CA ARG A 79 -16.37 -2.90 -10.75
C ARG A 79 -16.07 -1.92 -9.61
N LEU A 80 -14.95 -2.09 -8.91
CA LEU A 80 -14.54 -1.21 -7.80
C LEU A 80 -14.27 0.21 -8.28
N ALA A 81 -13.51 0.37 -9.36
CA ALA A 81 -13.21 1.67 -9.97
C ALA A 81 -14.50 2.40 -10.38
N SER A 82 -15.42 1.71 -11.05
CA SER A 82 -16.71 2.26 -11.45
C SER A 82 -17.59 2.61 -10.25
N ALA A 83 -17.61 1.77 -9.20
CA ALA A 83 -18.38 2.06 -7.99
C ALA A 83 -17.91 3.35 -7.30
N LEU A 84 -16.60 3.55 -7.17
CA LEU A 84 -16.05 4.78 -6.59
C LEU A 84 -16.38 6.02 -7.42
N ALA A 85 -16.30 5.92 -8.75
CA ALA A 85 -16.62 7.03 -9.64
C ALA A 85 -18.10 7.46 -9.58
N ASN A 86 -19.00 6.51 -9.31
CA ASN A 86 -20.44 6.76 -9.29
C ASN A 86 -21.00 7.05 -7.88
N ARG A 87 -20.16 7.03 -6.83
CA ARG A 87 -20.60 7.19 -5.43
C ARG A 87 -19.75 8.23 -4.69
N PRO A 88 -19.88 9.51 -5.04
CA PRO A 88 -19.04 10.58 -4.51
C PRO A 88 -19.11 10.70 -2.98
N ARG A 89 -20.26 10.37 -2.37
CA ARG A 89 -20.40 10.35 -0.91
C ARG A 89 -19.54 9.28 -0.26
N GLU A 90 -19.55 8.06 -0.79
CA GLU A 90 -18.72 6.95 -0.28
C GLU A 90 -17.24 7.25 -0.48
N LEU A 91 -16.88 7.80 -1.65
CA LEU A 91 -15.52 8.23 -1.93
C LEU A 91 -15.05 9.31 -0.94
N GLY A 92 -15.88 10.30 -0.64
CA GLY A 92 -15.58 11.33 0.35
C GLY A 92 -15.32 10.76 1.76
N LEU A 93 -16.08 9.74 2.17
CA LEU A 93 -15.85 9.05 3.45
C LEU A 93 -14.51 8.30 3.45
N ILE A 94 -14.16 7.62 2.36
CA ILE A 94 -12.87 6.93 2.22
C ILE A 94 -11.71 7.93 2.29
N ARG A 95 -11.80 9.04 1.57
CA ARG A 95 -10.78 10.12 1.58
C ARG A 95 -10.65 10.74 2.97
N GLY A 96 -11.77 11.00 3.65
CA GLY A 96 -11.76 11.53 5.03
C GLY A 96 -11.16 10.55 6.05
N SER A 97 -11.42 9.25 5.89
CA SER A 97 -10.79 8.20 6.69
C SER A 97 -9.28 8.12 6.46
N LEU A 98 -8.85 8.16 5.20
CA LEU A 98 -7.43 8.20 4.83
C LEU A 98 -6.74 9.41 5.47
N HIS A 99 -7.33 10.60 5.34
CA HIS A 99 -6.80 11.84 5.94
C HIS A 99 -6.63 11.73 7.46
N SER A 100 -7.68 11.27 8.14
CA SER A 100 -7.71 11.17 9.61
C SER A 100 -6.76 10.09 10.13
N SER A 101 -6.61 8.99 9.39
CA SER A 101 -5.78 7.86 9.80
C SER A 101 -4.28 8.08 9.58
N LYS A 102 -3.87 9.03 8.71
CA LYS A 102 -2.45 9.28 8.37
C LYS A 102 -1.53 9.39 9.58
N ALA A 103 -1.93 10.17 10.58
CA ALA A 103 -1.12 10.41 11.78
C ALA A 103 -0.95 9.15 12.66
N SER A 104 -1.87 8.20 12.55
CA SER A 104 -1.88 6.94 13.33
C SER A 104 -1.47 5.71 12.53
N SER A 105 -1.45 5.79 11.20
CA SER A 105 -1.19 4.65 10.33
C SER A 105 0.30 4.29 10.36
N PRO A 106 0.65 3.01 10.57
CA PRO A 106 2.04 2.55 10.46
C PRO A 106 2.67 2.80 9.09
N LEU A 107 1.84 2.97 8.03
CA LEU A 107 2.30 3.23 6.67
C LEU A 107 3.06 4.56 6.56
N PHE A 108 2.69 5.55 7.37
CA PHE A 108 3.23 6.91 7.32
C PHE A 108 4.15 7.25 8.51
N ASP A 109 4.33 6.32 9.45
CA ASP A 109 5.18 6.50 10.62
C ASP A 109 6.62 6.03 10.33
N THR A 110 7.42 6.95 9.80
CA THR A 110 8.84 6.70 9.48
C THR A 110 9.69 6.40 10.70
N ARG A 111 9.34 6.94 11.88
CA ARG A 111 10.07 6.67 13.13
C ARG A 111 9.85 5.25 13.60
N ARG A 112 8.58 4.80 13.61
CA ARG A 112 8.24 3.40 13.93
C ARG A 112 8.84 2.44 12.92
N PHE A 113 8.83 2.78 11.64
CA PHE A 113 9.50 1.99 10.61
C PHE A 113 11.00 1.86 10.91
N ALA A 114 11.72 2.96 11.09
CA ALA A 114 13.16 2.96 11.35
C ALA A 114 13.53 2.17 12.61
N ALA A 115 12.78 2.34 13.70
CA ALA A 115 12.99 1.57 14.93
C ALA A 115 12.74 0.06 14.73
N SER A 116 11.70 -0.31 13.97
CA SER A 116 11.38 -1.71 13.68
C SER A 116 12.42 -2.35 12.76
N PHE A 117 12.89 -1.61 11.76
CA PHE A 117 13.96 -2.03 10.88
C PHE A 117 15.29 -2.19 11.62
N GLY A 118 15.64 -1.26 12.52
CA GLY A 118 16.82 -1.39 13.37
C GLY A 118 16.79 -2.66 14.23
N ARG A 119 15.66 -2.95 14.88
CA ARG A 119 15.48 -4.20 15.64
C ARG A 119 15.64 -5.45 14.78
N LEU A 120 15.12 -5.41 13.56
CA LEU A 120 15.29 -6.49 12.59
C LEU A 120 16.77 -6.71 12.27
N LEU A 121 17.52 -5.65 11.97
CA LEU A 121 18.94 -5.75 11.67
C LEU A 121 19.75 -6.32 12.85
N SER A 122 19.46 -5.90 14.08
CA SER A 122 20.11 -6.46 15.28
C SER A 122 19.82 -7.96 15.43
N LEU A 123 18.57 -8.39 15.26
CA LEU A 123 18.20 -9.81 15.31
C LEU A 123 18.95 -10.63 14.25
N LEU A 124 19.00 -10.13 13.01
CA LEU A 124 19.73 -10.78 11.92
C LEU A 124 21.22 -10.91 12.22
N TRP A 125 21.82 -9.85 12.79
CA TRP A 125 23.21 -9.85 13.21
C TRP A 125 23.49 -10.92 14.27
N ASP A 126 22.66 -10.97 15.31
CA ASP A 126 22.82 -11.92 16.41
C ASP A 126 22.69 -13.37 15.93
N ILE A 127 21.72 -13.68 15.07
CA ILE A 127 21.56 -15.03 14.50
C ILE A 127 22.81 -15.42 13.70
N SER A 128 23.31 -14.52 12.86
CA SER A 128 24.43 -14.79 11.97
C SER A 128 25.77 -14.90 12.71
N HIS A 129 26.00 -14.07 13.74
CA HIS A 129 27.32 -13.93 14.39
C HIS A 129 27.44 -14.65 15.73
N SER A 130 26.37 -14.71 16.53
CA SER A 130 26.43 -15.28 17.87
C SER A 130 26.04 -16.77 17.91
N GLN A 131 25.22 -17.23 16.97
CA GLN A 131 24.69 -18.60 16.97
C GLN A 131 25.32 -19.50 15.89
N GLY A 132 26.22 -18.96 15.05
CA GLY A 132 26.87 -19.70 13.95
C GLY A 132 25.90 -20.27 12.91
N GLY A 133 24.64 -19.83 12.92
CA GLY A 133 23.57 -20.35 12.07
C GLY A 133 23.47 -19.61 10.74
N VAL A 134 23.19 -20.34 9.66
CA VAL A 134 22.84 -19.75 8.36
C VAL A 134 21.35 -19.44 8.32
N LEU A 135 20.98 -18.17 8.34
CA LEU A 135 19.60 -17.76 8.16
C LEU A 135 19.16 -18.02 6.72
N ARG A 136 18.11 -18.82 6.55
CA ARG A 136 17.53 -19.13 5.22
C ARG A 136 16.25 -18.36 4.94
N THR A 137 15.39 -18.23 5.94
CA THR A 137 14.12 -17.50 5.80
C THR A 137 13.70 -16.97 7.16
N LEU A 138 13.27 -15.71 7.18
CA LEU A 138 12.67 -15.08 8.35
C LEU A 138 11.27 -14.62 7.96
N ARG A 139 10.26 -15.15 8.65
CA ARG A 139 8.85 -14.80 8.40
C ARG A 139 8.33 -13.99 9.57
N PHE A 140 7.77 -12.83 9.27
CA PHE A 140 7.06 -12.01 10.23
C PHE A 140 5.57 -12.11 9.95
N HIS A 141 4.80 -12.30 11.01
CA HIS A 141 3.37 -12.12 10.96
C HIS A 141 3.09 -10.69 11.41
N THR A 142 2.73 -9.82 10.47
CA THR A 142 2.28 -8.48 10.80
C THR A 142 0.80 -8.56 11.14
N SER A 143 0.46 -8.44 12.43
CA SER A 143 -0.88 -8.00 12.79
C SER A 143 -1.01 -6.52 12.41
N ILE A 144 -1.66 -6.24 11.29
CA ILE A 144 -2.23 -4.92 11.05
C ILE A 144 -3.51 -4.91 11.87
N ALA A 145 -3.61 -4.05 12.88
CA ALA A 145 -4.79 -3.99 13.74
C ALA A 145 -6.08 -3.89 12.88
N GLY A 146 -6.93 -4.92 12.94
CA GLY A 146 -8.17 -5.02 12.16
C GLY A 146 -8.11 -5.91 10.90
N ALA A 147 -6.94 -6.35 10.46
CA ALA A 147 -6.81 -7.43 9.49
C ALA A 147 -6.71 -8.75 10.26
N GLY A 148 -7.72 -9.60 10.20
CA GLY A 148 -7.66 -10.94 10.78
C GLY A 148 -6.42 -11.69 10.29
N ASP A 149 -5.93 -12.64 11.10
CA ASP A 149 -4.78 -13.52 10.85
C ASP A 149 -5.02 -14.50 9.68
N ALA A 150 -5.50 -14.00 8.53
CA ALA A 150 -5.60 -14.80 7.33
C ALA A 150 -4.17 -15.08 6.84
N PRO A 151 -3.79 -16.35 6.68
CA PRO A 151 -2.50 -16.67 6.09
C PRO A 151 -2.42 -16.04 4.69
N PRO A 152 -1.23 -15.60 4.27
CA PRO A 152 -1.03 -15.20 2.89
C PRO A 152 -1.50 -16.34 1.96
N PRO A 153 -2.18 -16.03 0.83
CA PRO A 153 -2.56 -17.04 -0.16
C PRO A 153 -1.38 -17.99 -0.45
N ALA A 154 -1.65 -19.29 -0.59
CA ALA A 154 -0.64 -20.33 -0.80
C ALA A 154 0.32 -20.03 -1.97
N ALA A 155 -0.09 -19.18 -2.92
CA ALA A 155 0.73 -18.66 -4.01
C ALA A 155 1.89 -17.72 -3.56
N TRP A 156 2.05 -17.46 -2.26
CA TRP A 156 3.08 -16.58 -1.70
C TRP A 156 4.19 -17.36 -0.95
N ALA A 157 4.14 -18.70 -1.00
CA ALA A 157 5.18 -19.60 -0.52
C ALA A 157 6.05 -20.07 -1.69
#